data_AF-A0A9N8KGF4-F1
#
_entry.id   AF-A0A9N8KGF4-F1
#
_cell.length_a   1.000
_cell.length_b   1.000
_cell.length_c   1.000
_cell.angle_alpha   90.00
_cell.angle_beta   90.00
_cell.angle_gamma   90.00
#
_symmetry.space_group_name_H-M   'P 1'
#
loop_
_entity.id
_entity.type
_entity.pdbx_description
1 polymer ?
#
loop_
_entity_poly.entity_id
_entity_poly.type
_entity_poly.pdbx_seq_one_letter_code
_entity_poly.pdbx_strand_id
1 'polypeptide(L)'
;MIAAAPARWLRISSLRSAIPHCRPRSQPVCPAQTCLGARTAATYTSRHQAAQISVLQTAVDTNSTGYVDNKKSMQELLESFTTLHRNAALGGSEKAREKHVAKGKMLVRE
;
A
#
# COMPACT_ATOMS: atom_id res chain seq x y z
N MET A 1 0.96 42.32 -15.15
CA MET A 1 1.39 41.41 -16.23
C MET A 1 1.54 40.02 -15.64
N ILE A 2 0.56 39.15 -15.87
CA ILE A 2 0.50 37.78 -15.35
C ILE A 2 0.64 36.86 -16.56
N ALA A 3 1.68 36.03 -16.61
CA ALA A 3 1.81 34.96 -17.58
C ALA A 3 1.87 33.63 -16.83
N ALA A 4 0.76 32.91 -16.90
CA ALA A 4 0.58 31.59 -16.31
C ALA A 4 1.37 30.53 -17.10
N ALA A 5 2.05 29.64 -16.38
CA ALA A 5 2.73 28.48 -16.93
C ALA A 5 1.73 27.47 -17.52
N PRO A 6 2.01 26.84 -18.68
CA PRO A 6 1.13 25.82 -19.23
C PRO A 6 1.32 24.47 -18.51
N ALA A 7 0.24 23.98 -17.91
CA ALA A 7 0.12 22.64 -17.37
C ALA A 7 0.28 21.60 -18.50
N ARG A 8 1.40 20.87 -18.47
CA ARG A 8 1.70 19.79 -19.40
C ARG A 8 1.04 18.51 -18.90
N TRP A 9 -0.25 18.36 -19.20
CA TRP A 9 -1.00 17.13 -18.92
C TRP A 9 -0.35 15.96 -19.63
N LEU A 10 0.26 15.06 -18.87
CA LEU A 10 0.80 13.80 -19.37
C LEU A 10 -0.36 12.97 -19.91
N ARG A 11 -0.34 12.75 -21.22
CA ARG A 11 -1.22 11.82 -21.92
C ARG A 11 -0.99 10.42 -21.34
N ILE A 12 -1.97 9.89 -20.63
CA ILE A 12 -2.00 8.49 -20.27
C ILE A 12 -2.36 7.73 -21.55
N SER A 13 -1.35 7.17 -22.20
CA SER A 13 -1.52 6.22 -23.29
C SER A 13 -2.21 4.98 -22.75
N SER A 14 -3.52 4.89 -22.98
CA SER A 14 -4.31 3.68 -22.77
C SER A 14 -3.77 2.56 -23.67
N LEU A 15 -2.84 1.76 -23.14
CA LEU A 15 -2.45 0.48 -23.73
C LEU A 15 -3.61 -0.49 -23.53
N ARG A 16 -4.48 -0.54 -24.54
CA ARG A 16 -5.52 -1.57 -24.69
C ARG A 16 -4.78 -2.89 -24.93
N SER A 17 -4.54 -3.65 -23.86
CA SER A 17 -4.00 -5.00 -23.98
C SER A 17 -5.01 -5.87 -24.72
N ALA A 18 -4.70 -6.23 -25.96
CA ALA A 18 -5.43 -7.24 -26.70
C ALA A 18 -5.07 -8.60 -26.08
N ILE A 19 -6.03 -9.25 -25.43
CA ILE A 19 -5.87 -10.60 -24.88
C ILE A 19 -5.69 -11.56 -26.07
N PRO A 20 -4.50 -12.18 -26.25
CA PRO A 20 -4.36 -13.19 -27.28
C PRO A 20 -5.19 -14.41 -26.86
N HIS A 21 -6.16 -14.78 -27.69
CA HIS A 21 -6.88 -16.04 -27.54
C HIS A 21 -5.88 -17.19 -27.71
N CYS A 22 -5.68 -17.96 -26.65
CA CYS A 22 -4.90 -19.18 -26.68
C CYS A 22 -5.52 -20.19 -27.66
N ARG A 23 -4.87 -20.43 -28.79
CA ARG A 23 -5.14 -21.63 -29.59
C ARG A 23 -4.49 -22.84 -28.89
N PRO A 24 -5.18 -23.98 -28.73
CA PRO A 24 -4.55 -25.19 -28.25
C PRO A 24 -3.57 -25.69 -29.32
N ARG A 25 -2.28 -25.50 -29.08
CA ARG A 25 -1.22 -26.08 -29.93
C ARG A 25 -1.06 -27.54 -29.53
N SER A 26 -1.30 -28.43 -30.49
CA SER A 26 -1.00 -29.86 -30.44
C SER A 26 0.42 -30.07 -29.92
N GLN A 27 0.52 -30.80 -28.81
CA GLN A 27 1.81 -31.22 -28.27
C GLN A 27 2.35 -32.41 -29.08
N PRO A 28 3.63 -32.42 -29.49
CA PRO A 28 4.26 -33.65 -29.95
C PRO A 28 4.42 -34.60 -28.75
N VAL A 29 3.92 -35.82 -28.91
CA VAL A 29 4.11 -36.91 -27.96
C VAL A 29 5.58 -37.32 -28.04
N CYS A 30 6.38 -36.98 -27.03
CA CYS A 30 7.72 -37.54 -26.87
C CYS A 30 7.62 -38.89 -26.12
N PRO A 31 8.07 -40.01 -26.69
CA PRO A 31 8.05 -41.29 -26.02
C PRO A 31 9.31 -41.47 -25.15
N ALA A 32 9.04 -41.59 -23.84
CA ALA A 32 9.76 -42.40 -22.85
C ALA A 32 11.20 -42.02 -22.40
N GLN A 33 11.36 -42.08 -21.07
CA GLN A 33 12.60 -42.23 -20.26
C GLN A 33 13.27 -40.90 -19.90
N THR A 34 13.18 -40.37 -18.68
CA THR A 34 13.42 -41.01 -17.37
C THR A 34 12.42 -40.58 -16.30
N CYS A 35 11.87 -41.56 -15.59
CA CYS A 35 11.09 -41.43 -14.37
C CYS A 35 11.95 -40.96 -13.18
N LEU A 36 12.21 -39.66 -13.08
CA LEU A 36 12.59 -39.04 -11.81
C LEU A 36 11.33 -38.41 -11.23
N GLY A 37 10.68 -39.19 -10.35
CA GLY A 37 9.44 -38.94 -9.61
C GLY A 37 8.81 -37.56 -9.80
N ALA A 38 7.67 -37.52 -10.49
CA ALA A 38 6.74 -36.42 -10.40
C ALA A 38 6.28 -36.31 -8.93
N ARG A 39 6.98 -35.49 -8.14
CA ARG A 39 6.55 -35.19 -6.78
C ARG A 39 5.25 -34.41 -6.93
N THR A 40 4.11 -35.06 -6.64
CA THR A 40 2.87 -34.36 -6.35
C THR A 40 3.18 -33.30 -5.30
N ALA A 41 2.89 -32.03 -5.59
CA ALA A 41 3.12 -30.96 -4.63
C ALA A 41 2.43 -31.32 -3.31
N ALA A 42 3.17 -31.32 -2.21
CA ALA A 42 2.62 -31.65 -0.90
C ALA A 42 1.54 -30.62 -0.55
N THR A 43 0.28 -31.05 -0.49
CA THR A 43 -0.87 -30.19 -0.13
C THR A 43 -0.81 -29.76 1.34
N TYR A 44 -0.10 -30.52 2.17
CA TYR A 44 0.05 -30.26 3.59
C TYR A 44 1.45 -29.72 3.90
N THR A 45 1.49 -28.51 4.46
CA THR A 45 2.66 -27.92 5.12
C THR A 45 2.27 -27.64 6.56
N SER A 46 3.17 -27.88 7.51
CA SER A 46 2.88 -27.61 8.92
C SER A 46 2.68 -26.12 9.14
N ARG A 47 1.91 -25.74 10.17
CA ARG A 47 1.68 -24.32 10.50
C ARG A 47 2.99 -23.54 10.66
N HIS A 48 3.99 -24.16 11.27
CA HIS A 48 5.30 -23.57 11.47
C HIS A 48 6.05 -23.37 10.14
N GLN A 49 6.04 -24.36 9.26
CA GLN A 49 6.72 -24.28 7.97
C GLN A 49 6.02 -23.27 7.04
N ALA A 50 4.68 -23.27 7.00
CA ALA A 50 3.90 -22.27 6.29
C ALA A 50 4.21 -20.85 6.80
N ALA A 51 4.30 -20.67 8.12
CA ALA A 51 4.65 -19.38 8.70
C ALA A 51 6.05 -18.93 8.27
N GLN A 52 7.05 -19.81 8.25
CA GLN A 52 8.41 -19.48 7.82
C GLN A 52 8.50 -19.11 6.33
N ILE A 53 7.76 -19.81 5.46
CA ILE A 53 7.74 -19.53 4.01
C ILE A 53 7.10 -18.16 3.72
N SER A 54 6.13 -17.74 4.54
CA SER A 54 5.41 -16.48 4.34
C SER A 54 6.14 -15.23 4.86
N VAL A 55 7.27 -15.36 5.58
CA VAL A 55 8.02 -14.20 6.09
C VAL A 55 8.88 -13.60 4.98
N LEU A 56 8.55 -12.38 4.58
CA LEU A 56 9.37 -11.60 3.64
C LEU A 56 10.59 -11.03 4.37
N GLN A 57 11.78 -11.40 3.91
CA GLN A 57 13.04 -10.85 4.42
C GLN A 57 13.26 -9.44 3.85
N THR A 58 13.63 -8.49 4.71
CA THR A 58 13.86 -7.09 4.30
C THR A 58 15.29 -6.89 3.82
N ALA A 59 15.47 -6.31 2.63
CA ALA A 59 16.78 -5.91 2.11
C ALA A 59 17.16 -4.45 2.46
N VAL A 60 16.32 -3.76 3.23
CA VAL A 60 16.50 -2.34 3.56
C VAL A 60 17.47 -2.20 4.73
N ASP A 61 18.54 -1.44 4.53
CA ASP A 61 19.46 -1.06 5.59
C ASP A 61 18.98 0.20 6.33
N THR A 62 18.70 0.05 7.62
CA THR A 62 18.20 1.12 8.49
C THR A 62 19.25 2.16 8.85
N ASN A 63 20.53 1.87 8.66
CA ASN A 63 21.63 2.81 8.94
C ASN A 63 22.07 3.58 7.69
N SER A 64 21.53 3.23 6.52
CA SER A 64 21.81 3.93 5.29
C SER A 64 21.29 5.37 5.37
N THR A 65 22.06 6.31 4.81
CA THR A 65 21.69 7.74 4.79
C THR A 65 20.34 7.97 4.11
N GLY A 66 20.10 7.27 2.98
CA GLY A 66 18.82 7.34 2.27
C GLY A 66 17.63 6.85 3.10
N TYR A 67 17.80 5.85 3.97
CA TYR A 67 16.75 5.44 4.89
C TYR A 67 16.45 6.53 5.93
N VAL A 68 17.49 7.13 6.51
CA VAL A 68 17.36 8.20 7.51
C VAL A 68 16.65 9.42 6.93
N ASP A 69 17.03 9.85 5.73
CA ASP A 69 16.42 10.99 5.05
C ASP A 69 14.94 10.72 4.72
N ASN A 70 14.63 9.56 4.15
CA ASN A 70 13.25 9.15 3.85
C ASN A 70 12.40 9.05 5.12
N LYS A 71 12.96 8.51 6.20
CA LYS A 71 12.30 8.43 7.50
C LYS A 71 11.98 9.82 8.02
N LYS A 72 12.92 10.76 7.93
CA LYS A 72 12.72 12.16 8.36
C LYS A 72 11.60 12.83 7.55
N SER A 73 11.62 12.73 6.22
CA SER A 73 10.57 13.30 5.37
C SER A 73 9.19 12.72 5.71
N MET A 74 9.10 11.41 5.99
CA MET A 74 7.83 10.81 6.41
C MET A 74 7.36 11.30 7.78
N GLN A 75 8.29 11.48 8.73
CA GLN A 75 7.98 12.01 10.06
C GLN A 75 7.40 13.43 9.99
N GLU A 76 7.97 14.31 9.18
CA GLU A 76 7.47 15.68 9.00
C GLU A 76 6.02 15.72 8.46
N LEU A 77 5.70 14.81 7.54
CA LEU A 77 4.34 14.65 7.01
C LEU A 77 3.38 14.12 8.06
N LEU A 78 3.80 13.14 8.86
CA LEU A 78 2.99 12.58 9.94
C LEU A 78 2.76 13.60 11.06
N GLU A 79 3.73 14.42 11.40
CA GLU A 79 3.55 15.51 12.37
C GLU A 79 2.51 16.52 11.87
N SER A 80 2.63 16.94 10.61
CA SER A 80 1.64 17.83 9.97
C SER A 80 0.24 17.19 9.93
N PHE A 81 0.15 15.90 9.60
CA PHE A 81 -1.12 15.18 9.59
C PHE A 81 -1.72 15.05 10.98
N THR A 82 -0.93 14.68 11.99
CA THR A 82 -1.43 14.47 13.36
C THR A 82 -1.87 15.78 14.01
N THR A 83 -1.20 16.90 13.73
CA THR A 83 -1.63 18.21 14.22
C THR A 83 -2.95 18.63 13.59
N LEU A 84 -3.12 18.49 12.27
CA LEU A 84 -4.39 18.74 11.60
C LEU A 84 -5.51 17.83 12.09
N HIS A 85 -5.22 16.54 12.28
CA HIS A 85 -6.19 15.59 12.80
C HIS A 85 -6.61 15.92 14.24
N ARG A 86 -5.66 16.32 15.10
CA ARG A 86 -5.97 16.81 16.46
C ARG A 86 -6.86 18.05 16.41
N ASN A 87 -6.56 19.01 15.54
CA ASN A 87 -7.38 20.21 15.36
C ASN A 87 -8.79 19.87 14.87
N ALA A 88 -8.91 18.95 13.90
CA ALA A 88 -10.19 18.47 13.41
C ALA A 88 -10.97 17.67 14.48
N ALA A 89 -10.28 16.97 15.37
CA ALA A 89 -10.90 16.20 16.45
C ALA A 89 -11.62 17.09 17.46
N LEU A 90 -11.10 18.32 17.71
CA LEU A 90 -11.77 19.34 18.54
C LEU A 90 -13.14 19.75 17.97
N GLY A 91 -13.34 19.63 16.66
CA GLY A 91 -14.59 19.99 16.00
C GLY A 91 -14.72 21.50 15.77
N GLY A 92 -15.75 22.11 16.36
CA GLY A 92 -16.01 23.55 16.20
C GLY A 92 -15.01 24.44 16.96
N SER A 93 -15.15 25.76 16.79
CA SER A 93 -14.38 26.74 17.57
C SER A 93 -14.64 26.60 19.08
N GLU A 94 -13.69 27.03 19.91
CA GLU A 94 -13.78 26.98 21.38
C GLU A 94 -15.11 27.58 21.89
N LYS A 95 -15.48 28.75 21.36
CA LYS A 95 -16.75 29.43 21.69
C LYS A 95 -17.99 28.59 21.37
N ALA A 96 -17.97 27.80 20.29
CA ALA A 96 -19.08 26.93 19.93
C ALA A 96 -19.18 25.73 20.87
N ARG A 97 -18.04 25.18 21.30
CA ARG A 97 -17.96 24.10 22.30
C ARG A 97 -18.45 24.57 23.67
N GLU A 98 -17.97 25.71 24.14
CA GLU A 98 -18.43 26.34 25.39
C GLU A 98 -19.94 26.57 25.36
N LYS A 99 -20.49 27.09 24.26
CA LYS A 99 -21.94 27.25 24.08
C LYS A 99 -22.70 25.92 24.10
N HIS A 100 -22.10 24.83 23.63
CA HIS A 100 -22.70 23.50 23.66
C HIS A 100 -22.76 22.95 25.08
N VAL A 101 -21.65 23.06 25.81
CA VAL A 101 -21.51 22.62 27.21
C VAL A 101 -22.36 23.48 28.15
N ALA A 102 -22.43 24.79 27.94
CA ALA A 102 -23.30 25.69 28.71
C ALA A 102 -24.79 25.34 28.58
N LYS A 103 -25.19 24.59 27.55
CA LYS A 103 -26.54 24.03 27.39
C LYS A 103 -26.73 22.67 28.08
N GLY A 104 -25.75 22.22 28.85
CA GLY A 104 -25.76 20.93 29.54
C GLY A 104 -25.58 19.72 28.62
N LYS A 105 -25.01 19.89 27.42
CA LYS A 105 -24.76 18.80 26.47
C LYS A 105 -23.30 18.37 26.49
N MET A 106 -23.05 17.07 26.35
CA MET A 106 -21.71 16.49 26.24
C MET A 106 -21.14 16.71 24.82
N LEU A 107 -19.82 16.87 24.72
CA LEU A 107 -19.13 16.89 23.44
C LEU A 107 -19.07 15.46 22.87
N VAL A 108 -18.86 15.33 21.56
CA VAL A 108 -18.95 14.03 20.87
C VAL A 108 -17.87 13.03 21.33
N ARG A 109 -16.72 13.53 21.80
CA ARG A 109 -15.53 12.74 22.12
C ARG A 109 -14.96 13.00 23.52
N GLU A 110 -15.62 13.84 24.34
CA GLU A 110 -15.23 14.13 25.73
C GLU A 110 -16.22 13.48 26.71
#